data_AF-A0A5E4GGL8-F1
#
_entry.id   AF-A0A5E4GGL8-F1
#
_cell.length_a   1.000
_cell.length_b   1.000
_cell.length_c   1.000
_cell.angle_alpha   90.00
_cell.angle_beta   90.00
_cell.angle_gamma   90.00
#
_symmetry.space_group_name_H-M   'P 1'
#
loop_
_entity.id
_entity.type
_entity.pdbx_description
1 polymer ?
#
loop_
_entity_poly.entity_id
_entity_poly.type
_entity_poly.pdbx_seq_one_letter_code
_entity_poly.pdbx_strand_id
1 'polypeptide(L)' 'VRFEWSDKCEESFNELKTRLTIALVLALSDDSGNFVIYNDASQQGLGCVPMQHGR' A
#
# COMPACT_ATOMS: atom_id res chain seq x y z
N VAL A 1 -14.37 16.91 -17.61
CA VAL A 1 -15.10 16.97 -16.33
C VAL A 1 -14.07 17.31 -15.26
N ARG A 2 -14.29 18.38 -14.47
CA ARG A 2 -13.42 18.68 -13.32
C ARG A 2 -13.83 17.77 -12.18
N PHE A 3 -12.86 17.13 -11.54
CA PHE A 3 -13.11 16.44 -10.29
C PHE A 3 -13.34 17.48 -9.20
N GLU A 4 -14.47 17.40 -8.51
CA GLU A 4 -14.76 18.23 -7.34
C GLU A 4 -14.38 17.47 -6.07
N TRP A 5 -13.39 17.99 -5.36
CA TRP A 5 -12.96 17.44 -4.08
C TRP A 5 -13.92 17.91 -2.98
N SER A 6 -14.86 17.04 -2.61
CA SER A 6 -15.86 17.33 -1.58
C SER A 6 -15.33 17.08 -0.17
N ASP A 7 -15.98 17.63 0.84
CA ASP A 7 -15.67 17.35 2.25
C ASP A 7 -15.74 15.84 2.57
N LYS A 8 -16.68 15.12 1.95
CA LYS A 8 -16.79 13.66 2.08
C LYS A 8 -15.60 12.92 1.45
N CYS A 9 -15.02 13.47 0.36
CA CYS A 9 -13.81 12.94 -0.24
C CYS A 9 -12.61 13.13 0.70
N GLU A 10 -12.48 14.31 1.29
CA GLU A 10 -11.43 14.62 2.26
C GLU A 10 -11.50 13.71 3.49
N GLU A 11 -12.70 13.52 4.06
CA GLU A 11 -12.93 12.62 5.20
C GLU A 11 -12.53 11.18 4.87
N SER A 12 -12.98 10.66 3.71
CA SER A 12 -12.64 9.30 3.26
C SER A 12 -11.14 9.12 3.01
N PHE A 13 -10.49 10.16 2.46
CA PHE A 13 -9.05 10.14 2.21
C PHE A 13 -8.24 10.20 3.52
N ASN A 14 -8.69 10.96 4.50
CA ASN A 14 -8.06 11.02 5.83
C ASN A 14 -8.19 9.68 6.57
N GLU A 15 -9.34 9.02 6.48
CA GLU A 15 -9.51 7.66 7.01
C GLU A 15 -8.60 6.66 6.31
N LEU A 16 -8.50 6.71 4.97
CA LEU A 16 -7.59 5.85 4.21
C LEU A 16 -6.13 6.08 4.60
N LYS A 17 -5.69 7.34 4.69
CA LYS A 17 -4.35 7.69 5.18
C LYS A 17 -4.11 7.07 6.55
N THR A 18 -5.05 7.28 7.48
CA THR A 18 -4.96 6.76 8.85
C THR A 18 -4.81 5.25 8.86
N ARG A 19 -5.61 4.51 8.09
CA ARG A 19 -5.51 3.04 8.01
C ARG A 19 -4.22 2.54 7.36
N LEU A 20 -3.66 3.29 6.42
CA LEU A 20 -2.41 2.94 5.73
C LEU A 20 -1.15 3.35 6.53
N THR A 21 -1.24 4.40 7.35
CA THR A 21 -0.08 4.94 8.10
C THR A 21 -0.03 4.48 9.56
N ILE A 22 -1.16 4.15 10.17
CA ILE A 22 -1.15 3.46 11.46
C ILE A 22 -0.54 2.08 11.21
N ALA A 23 0.61 1.85 11.84
CA ALA A 23 1.51 0.74 11.57
C ALA A 23 0.74 -0.58 11.36
N LEU A 24 0.66 -1.01 10.10
CA LEU A 24 0.63 -2.43 9.80
C LEU A 24 1.97 -2.92 10.34
N VAL A 25 1.94 -3.60 11.49
CA VAL A 25 3.12 -4.25 12.07
C VAL A 25 3.78 -4.98 10.91
N LEU A 26 4.93 -4.48 10.45
CA LEU A 26 5.77 -5.16 9.46
C LEU A 26 5.91 -6.57 10.01
N ALA A 27 5.19 -7.50 9.39
CA ALA A 27 5.28 -8.88 9.82
C ALA A 27 6.75 -9.25 9.65
N LEU A 28 7.37 -9.70 10.73
CA LEU A 28 8.73 -10.22 10.65
C LEU A 28 8.72 -11.29 9.56
N SER A 29 9.58 -11.09 8.57
CA SER A 29 9.80 -12.10 7.54
C SER A 29 10.21 -13.39 8.21
N ASP A 30 9.60 -14.49 7.77
CA ASP A 30 10.08 -15.82 8.12
C ASP A 30 11.35 -16.10 7.31
N ASP A 31 12.46 -16.33 7.98
CA ASP A 31 13.75 -16.62 7.34
C ASP A 31 13.74 -17.94 6.54
N SER A 32 12.73 -18.78 6.74
CA SER A 32 12.59 -20.10 6.08
C SER A 32 11.60 -20.12 4.91
N GLY A 33 10.80 -19.07 4.71
CA GLY A 33 9.74 -19.02 3.70
C GLY A 33 10.15 -18.30 2.41
N ASN A 34 9.65 -18.76 1.26
CA ASN A 34 9.84 -18.06 -0.02
C ASN A 34 9.01 -16.77 -0.10
N PHE A 35 9.55 -15.76 -0.77
CA PHE A 35 8.82 -14.54 -1.14
C PHE A 35 8.28 -14.62 -2.56
N VAL A 36 7.09 -14.06 -2.76
CA VAL A 36 6.59 -13.68 -4.07
C VAL A 36 6.83 -12.18 -4.22
N ILE A 37 7.62 -11.78 -5.21
CA ILE A 37 7.86 -10.37 -5.50
C ILE A 37 6.84 -9.89 -6.51
N TYR A 38 6.01 -8.93 -6.12
CA TYR A 38 5.18 -8.18 -7.04
C TYR A 38 5.92 -6.92 -7.45
N ASN A 39 5.93 -6.64 -8.75
CA ASN A 39 6.59 -5.47 -9.32
C ASN A 39 5.55 -4.69 -10.12
N ASP A 40 5.48 -3.38 -9.89
CA ASP A 40 4.73 -2.46 -10.70
C ASP A 40 5.66 -1.46 -11.38
N ALA A 41 5.32 -1.14 -12.62
CA ALA A 41 6.04 -0.15 -13.42
C ALA A 41 5.15 1.06 -13.65
N SER A 42 5.61 2.20 -13.16
CA SER A 42 5.12 3.49 -13.62
C SER A 42 6.06 4.05 -14.69
N GLN A 43 5.59 5.03 -15.46
CA GLN A 43 6.45 5.71 -16.43
C GLN A 43 7.68 6.39 -15.80
N GLN A 44 7.65 6.62 -14.48
CA GLN A 44 8.67 7.38 -13.75
C GLN A 44 9.52 6.51 -12.79
N GLY A 45 9.19 5.22 -12.65
CA GLY A 45 9.91 4.35 -11.72
C GLY A 45 9.29 2.97 -11.59
N LEU A 46 10.08 2.05 -11.05
CA LEU A 46 9.70 0.67 -10.74
C LEU A 46 9.56 0.53 -9.21
N GLY A 47 8.45 -0.04 -8.77
CA GLY A 47 8.19 -0.40 -7.39
C GLY A 47 8.19 -1.91 -7.21
N CYS A 48 8.75 -2.43 -6.12
CA CYS A 48 8.63 -3.85 -5.79
C CYS A 48 8.17 -4.05 -4.35
N VAL A 49 7.27 -5.00 -4.15
CA VAL A 49 6.74 -5.38 -2.84
C VAL A 49 6.95 -6.89 -2.66
N PRO A 50 7.76 -7.30 -1.66
CA PRO A 50 7.85 -8.70 -1.28
C PRO A 50 6.61 -9.11 -0.47
N MET A 51 5.97 -10.21 -0.87
CA MET A 51 4.83 -10.79 -0.16
C MET A 51 5.20 -12.19 0.32
N GLN A 52 4.90 -12.50 1.58
CA GLN A 52 5.20 -13.80 2.19
C GLN A 52 3.95 -14.36 2.85
N HIS A 53 3.60 -15.61 2.55
CA HIS A 53 2.37 -16.23 3.08
C HIS A 53 1.07 -15.44 2.80
N GLY A 54 1.04 -14.67 1.70
CA GLY A 54 -0.10 -13.81 1.33
C GLY A 54 -0.24 -12.55 2.19
N ARG A 55 0.83 -12.14 2.86
CA ARG A 55 0.92 -10.94 3.69
C ARG A 55 2.06 -10.04 3.24
#